data_AF-A0A369Y0N5-F1
#
_entry.id   AF-A0A369Y0N5-F1
#
_cell.length_a   1.000
_cell.length_b   1.000
_cell.length_c   1.000
_cell.angle_alpha   90.00
_cell.angle_beta   90.00
_cell.angle_gamma   90.00
#
_symmetry.space_group_name_H-M   'P 1'
#
loop_
_entity.id
_entity.type
_entity.pdbx_description
1 polymer ?
#
loop_
_entity_poly.entity_id
_entity_poly.type
_entity_poly.pdbx_seq_one_letter_code
_entity_poly.pdbx_strand_id
1 'polypeptide(L)'
;MKNYTNLSLREEQIIYKLKILSMKKNKILQKNKYKSRKDRGRKLLMIGILMEKAGILSQDKEVLLGYFLEFKKRSQLKILEPRGKQLLKKEGIGEKILFHLTMKEKKERAHKLISKGALIEKAGLLKENKAILGGYFLEFHNCNNYELQRFYEIGIVEFKKHKN
;
A
#
# COMPACT_ATOMS: atom_id res chain seq x y z
N MET A 1 -51.86 -1.28 -40.48
CA MET A 1 -51.22 -0.42 -39.46
C MET A 1 -51.08 -1.15 -38.10
N LYS A 2 -50.26 -2.21 -37.98
CA LYS A 2 -50.11 -2.98 -36.71
C LYS A 2 -48.67 -3.29 -36.26
N ASN A 3 -47.64 -2.76 -36.93
CA ASN A 3 -46.24 -3.14 -36.65
C ASN A 3 -45.43 -2.13 -35.82
N TYR A 4 -45.81 -0.84 -35.77
CA TYR A 4 -45.03 0.21 -35.09
C TYR A 4 -45.14 0.17 -33.56
N THR A 5 -46.31 -0.15 -33.00
CA THR A 5 -46.53 -0.25 -31.56
C THR A 5 -45.79 -1.42 -30.91
N ASN A 6 -45.63 -2.55 -31.63
CA ASN A 6 -44.88 -3.71 -31.15
C ASN A 6 -43.35 -3.50 -31.19
N LEU A 7 -42.84 -2.67 -32.12
CA LEU A 7 -41.42 -2.31 -32.14
C LEU A 7 -41.04 -1.44 -30.94
N SER A 8 -41.84 -0.41 -30.65
CA SER A 8 -41.62 0.50 -29.51
C SER A 8 -41.64 -0.23 -28.16
N LEU A 9 -42.58 -1.15 -27.94
CA LEU A 9 -42.63 -1.95 -26.72
C LEU A 9 -41.40 -2.87 -26.57
N ARG A 10 -40.91 -3.40 -27.69
CA ARG A 10 -39.71 -4.26 -27.71
C ARG A 10 -38.44 -3.45 -27.45
N GLU A 11 -38.36 -2.23 -27.98
CA GLU A 11 -37.27 -1.28 -27.70
C GLU A 11 -37.24 -0.87 -26.22
N GLU A 12 -38.39 -0.54 -25.63
CA GLU A 12 -38.48 -0.24 -24.19
C GLU A 12 -38.04 -1.43 -23.32
N GLN A 13 -38.44 -2.65 -23.67
CA GLN A 13 -37.99 -3.87 -22.99
C GLN A 13 -36.48 -4.10 -23.13
N ILE A 14 -35.90 -3.79 -24.29
CA ILE A 14 -34.45 -3.86 -24.52
C ILE A 14 -33.73 -2.81 -23.66
N ILE A 15 -34.19 -1.56 -23.66
CA ILE A 15 -33.63 -0.47 -22.85
C ILE A 15 -33.68 -0.84 -21.36
N TYR A 16 -34.81 -1.38 -20.89
CA TYR A 16 -34.97 -1.83 -19.52
C TYR A 16 -34.00 -2.97 -19.16
N LYS A 17 -33.85 -3.98 -20.03
CA LYS A 17 -32.85 -5.05 -19.86
C LYS A 17 -31.42 -4.51 -19.82
N LEU A 18 -31.06 -3.58 -20.72
CA LEU A 18 -29.76 -2.92 -20.74
C LEU A 18 -29.49 -2.13 -19.45
N LYS A 19 -30.50 -1.44 -18.91
CA LYS A 19 -30.42 -0.75 -17.62
C LYS A 19 -30.14 -1.72 -16.48
N ILE A 20 -30.85 -2.85 -16.40
CA ILE A 20 -30.60 -3.90 -15.40
C ILE A 20 -29.18 -4.46 -15.52
N LEU A 21 -28.73 -4.76 -16.75
CA LEU A 21 -27.38 -5.28 -17.00
C LEU A 21 -26.30 -4.27 -16.56
N SER A 22 -26.49 -2.99 -16.87
CA SER A 22 -25.61 -1.89 -16.43
C SER A 22 -25.55 -1.80 -14.90
N MET A 23 -26.70 -1.86 -14.21
CA MET A 23 -26.75 -1.86 -12.75
C MET A 23 -26.04 -3.06 -12.13
N LYS A 24 -26.21 -4.26 -12.70
CA LYS A 24 -25.49 -5.49 -12.27
C LYS A 24 -23.98 -5.34 -12.45
N LYS A 25 -23.53 -4.84 -13.61
CA LYS A 25 -22.11 -4.56 -13.91
C LYS A 25 -21.53 -3.55 -12.91
N ASN A 26 -22.24 -2.47 -12.63
CA ASN A 26 -21.80 -1.44 -11.68
C ASN A 26 -21.67 -1.99 -10.24
N LYS A 27 -22.59 -2.85 -9.79
CA LYS A 27 -22.49 -3.53 -8.49
C LYS A 27 -21.24 -4.42 -8.41
N ILE A 28 -20.93 -5.17 -9.46
CA ILE A 28 -19.72 -6.01 -9.52
C ILE A 28 -18.46 -5.14 -9.49
N LEU A 29 -18.42 -4.05 -10.27
CA LEU A 29 -17.29 -3.11 -10.28
C LEU A 29 -17.05 -2.48 -8.91
N GLN A 30 -18.12 -2.06 -8.21
CA GLN A 30 -18.01 -1.52 -6.85
C GLN A 30 -17.48 -2.56 -5.86
N LYS A 31 -17.97 -3.80 -5.93
CA LYS A 31 -17.48 -4.91 -5.08
C LYS A 31 -16.00 -5.20 -5.33
N ASN A 32 -15.58 -5.21 -6.60
CA ASN A 32 -14.17 -5.40 -6.98
C ASN A 32 -13.29 -4.25 -6.49
N LYS A 33 -13.75 -3.00 -6.64
CA LYS A 33 -13.05 -1.81 -6.14
C LYS A 33 -12.90 -1.84 -4.62
N TYR A 34 -13.95 -2.25 -3.90
CA TYR A 34 -13.90 -2.41 -2.44
C TYR A 34 -12.89 -3.49 -2.02
N LYS A 35 -12.91 -4.65 -2.67
CA LYS A 35 -11.93 -5.73 -2.42
C LYS A 35 -10.50 -5.24 -2.65
N SER A 36 -10.25 -4.57 -3.78
CA SER A 36 -8.95 -3.98 -4.11
C SER A 36 -8.47 -2.95 -3.06
N ARG A 37 -9.35 -2.05 -2.62
CA ARG A 37 -9.03 -1.07 -1.55
C ARG A 37 -8.68 -1.75 -0.24
N LYS A 38 -9.44 -2.79 0.13
CA LYS A 38 -9.21 -3.57 1.35
C LYS A 38 -7.86 -4.31 1.28
N ASP A 39 -7.53 -4.90 0.14
CA ASP A 39 -6.27 -5.60 -0.06
C ASP A 39 -5.08 -4.65 -0.08
N ARG A 40 -5.21 -3.46 -0.69
CA ARG A 40 -4.22 -2.39 -0.59
C ARG A 40 -4.01 -1.96 0.86
N GLY A 41 -5.09 -1.67 1.59
CA GLY A 41 -5.01 -1.27 3.00
C GLY A 41 -4.29 -2.31 3.87
N ARG A 42 -4.56 -3.60 3.65
CA ARG A 42 -3.87 -4.71 4.34
C ARG A 42 -2.37 -4.74 4.04
N LYS A 43 -1.97 -4.52 2.77
CA LYS A 43 -0.56 -4.45 2.38
C LYS A 43 0.15 -3.27 3.04
N LEU A 44 -0.46 -2.09 3.01
CA LEU A 44 0.10 -0.88 3.65
C LEU A 44 0.24 -1.07 5.16
N LEU A 45 -0.78 -1.64 5.81
CA LEU A 45 -0.74 -1.95 7.24
C LEU A 45 0.39 -2.92 7.57
N MET A 46 0.54 -4.01 6.81
CA MET A 46 1.62 -4.98 7.01
C MET A 46 3.01 -4.34 6.91
N ILE A 47 3.21 -3.44 5.94
CA ILE A 47 4.46 -2.72 5.77
C ILE A 47 4.70 -1.76 6.94
N GLY A 48 3.67 -1.04 7.40
CA GLY A 48 3.77 -0.21 8.59
C GLY A 48 4.19 -1.02 9.83
N ILE A 49 3.62 -2.20 10.03
CA ILE A 49 4.01 -3.12 11.11
C ILE A 49 5.48 -3.52 10.96
N LEU A 50 5.92 -3.84 9.73
CA LEU A 50 7.32 -4.18 9.47
C LEU A 50 8.27 -3.04 9.84
N MET A 51 7.93 -1.78 9.51
CA MET A 51 8.72 -0.60 9.91
C MET A 51 8.74 -0.39 11.43
N GLU A 52 7.61 -0.61 12.08
CA GLU A 52 7.49 -0.54 13.54
C GLU A 52 8.40 -1.55 14.22
N LYS A 53 8.37 -2.79 13.75
CA LYS A 53 9.21 -3.87 14.27
C LYS A 53 10.69 -3.70 13.94
N ALA A 54 11.00 -3.07 12.81
CA ALA A 54 12.36 -2.65 12.49
C ALA A 54 12.80 -1.42 13.30
N GLY A 55 11.92 -0.77 14.06
CA GLY A 55 12.26 0.36 14.93
C GLY A 55 12.41 1.71 14.22
N ILE A 56 11.92 1.86 12.99
CA ILE A 56 12.08 3.09 12.19
C ILE A 56 10.80 3.93 12.04
N LEU A 57 9.69 3.48 12.63
CA LEU A 57 8.38 4.13 12.48
C LEU A 57 8.33 5.56 13.02
N SER A 58 9.17 5.88 14.02
CA SER A 58 9.26 7.21 14.65
C SER A 58 9.91 8.28 13.77
N GLN A 59 10.68 7.87 12.75
CA GLN A 59 11.42 8.78 11.88
C GLN A 59 10.48 9.65 11.05
N ASP A 60 10.95 10.84 10.68
CA ASP A 60 10.18 11.77 9.86
C ASP A 60 9.82 11.17 8.50
N LYS A 61 8.64 11.54 7.98
CA LYS A 61 8.12 10.96 6.73
C LYS A 61 8.99 11.34 5.53
N GLU A 62 9.62 12.52 5.56
CA GLU A 62 10.57 13.01 4.57
C GLU A 62 11.83 12.14 4.55
N VAL A 63 12.44 11.92 5.72
CA VAL A 63 13.62 11.05 5.87
C VAL A 63 13.32 9.63 5.38
N LEU A 64 12.21 9.04 5.83
CA LEU A 64 11.82 7.69 5.41
C LEU A 64 11.56 7.62 3.90
N LEU A 65 10.84 8.58 3.33
CA LEU A 65 10.59 8.59 1.89
C LEU A 65 11.89 8.71 1.09
N GLY A 66 12.79 9.61 1.47
CA GLY A 66 14.09 9.75 0.82
C GLY A 66 14.92 8.47 0.90
N TYR A 67 14.94 7.83 2.08
CA TYR A 67 15.58 6.54 2.25
C TYR A 67 14.99 5.48 1.31
N PHE A 68 13.67 5.35 1.24
CA PHE A 68 13.04 4.37 0.34
C PHE A 68 13.27 4.65 -1.15
N LEU A 69 13.41 5.91 -1.55
CA LEU A 69 13.74 6.26 -2.94
C LEU A 69 15.15 5.82 -3.34
N GLU A 70 16.09 5.74 -2.39
CA GLU A 70 17.44 5.23 -2.60
C GLU A 70 17.48 3.70 -2.77
N PHE A 71 16.43 2.98 -2.37
CA PHE A 71 16.36 1.52 -2.51
C PHE A 71 16.67 1.02 -3.92
N LYS A 72 16.09 1.68 -4.94
CA LYS A 72 16.26 1.29 -6.35
C LYS A 72 17.66 1.59 -6.91
N LYS A 73 18.43 2.44 -6.23
CA LYS A 73 19.80 2.80 -6.62
C LYS A 73 20.83 1.84 -6.05
N ARG A 74 20.44 0.98 -5.10
CA ARG A 74 21.35 0.02 -4.48
C ARG A 74 21.61 -1.20 -5.36
N SER A 75 22.88 -1.55 -5.47
CA SER A 75 23.30 -2.87 -5.91
C SER A 75 23.11 -3.90 -4.78
N GLN A 76 22.99 -5.17 -5.15
CA GLN A 76 23.06 -6.31 -4.22
C GLN A 76 21.98 -6.38 -3.11
N LEU A 77 20.76 -5.92 -3.36
CA LEU A 77 19.63 -5.97 -2.39
C LEU A 77 19.36 -7.37 -1.78
N LYS A 78 19.70 -8.46 -2.48
CA LYS A 78 19.54 -9.83 -1.96
C LYS A 78 20.33 -10.11 -0.68
N ILE A 79 21.43 -9.40 -0.44
CA ILE A 79 22.23 -9.57 0.80
C ILE A 79 21.44 -9.23 2.07
N LEU A 80 20.37 -8.43 1.92
CA LEU A 80 19.51 -7.98 3.02
C LEU A 80 18.47 -9.03 3.42
N GLU A 81 18.17 -9.98 2.52
CA GLU A 81 17.09 -10.94 2.68
C GLU A 81 17.23 -11.81 3.95
N PRO A 82 18.41 -12.34 4.33
CA PRO A 82 18.56 -13.15 5.53
C PRO A 82 18.19 -12.40 6.81
N ARG A 83 18.65 -11.15 6.96
CA ARG A 83 18.33 -10.29 8.12
C ARG A 83 16.82 -10.02 8.20
N GLY A 84 16.19 -9.72 7.07
CA GLY A 84 14.75 -9.53 7.04
C GLY A 84 13.95 -10.79 7.32
N LYS A 85 14.38 -11.97 6.83
CA LYS A 85 13.75 -13.26 7.20
C LYS A 85 13.82 -13.50 8.71
N GLN A 86 14.95 -13.18 9.33
CA GLN A 86 15.12 -13.28 10.77
C GLN A 86 14.14 -12.36 11.52
N LEU A 87 14.00 -11.09 11.09
CA LEU A 87 13.02 -10.15 11.65
C LEU A 87 11.60 -10.68 11.52
N LEU A 88 11.21 -11.12 10.31
CA LEU A 88 9.87 -11.64 10.05
C LEU A 88 9.55 -12.85 10.94
N LYS A 89 10.53 -13.77 11.11
CA LYS A 89 10.38 -14.95 11.98
C LYS A 89 10.27 -14.56 13.46
N LYS A 90 11.18 -13.71 13.95
CA LYS A 90 11.23 -13.26 15.35
C LYS A 90 9.92 -12.57 15.77
N GLU A 91 9.41 -11.71 14.89
CA GLU A 91 8.25 -10.87 15.19
C GLU A 91 6.93 -11.50 14.74
N GLY A 92 6.97 -12.72 14.20
CA GLY A 92 5.79 -13.45 13.71
C GLY A 92 5.12 -12.82 12.50
N ILE A 93 5.80 -11.92 11.76
CA ILE A 93 5.33 -11.13 10.61
C ILE A 93 5.01 -12.03 9.41
N GLY A 94 3.81 -12.60 9.46
CA GLY A 94 3.15 -13.30 8.36
C GLY A 94 1.73 -12.80 8.13
N GLU A 95 0.99 -13.41 7.21
CA GLU A 95 -0.41 -13.01 6.90
C GLU A 95 -1.35 -13.01 8.12
N LYS A 96 -1.03 -13.82 9.15
CA LYS A 96 -1.81 -13.99 10.37
C LYS A 96 -1.73 -12.80 11.34
N ILE A 97 -0.75 -11.89 11.22
CA ILE A 97 -0.62 -10.76 12.17
C ILE A 97 -1.78 -9.76 12.09
N LEU A 98 -2.41 -9.64 10.92
CA LEU A 98 -3.55 -8.74 10.74
C LEU A 98 -4.78 -9.16 11.57
N PHE A 99 -4.83 -10.41 12.04
CA PHE A 99 -5.95 -10.94 12.81
C PHE A 99 -5.89 -10.59 14.30
N HIS A 100 -4.72 -10.30 14.85
CA HIS A 100 -4.50 -10.22 16.31
C HIS A 100 -4.59 -8.81 16.92
N LEU A 101 -4.72 -7.75 16.11
CA LEU A 101 -4.90 -6.39 16.64
C LEU A 101 -6.31 -6.22 17.25
N THR A 102 -6.43 -5.63 18.44
CA THR A 102 -7.74 -5.31 19.05
C THR A 102 -8.48 -4.23 18.24
N MET A 103 -9.81 -4.06 18.42
CA MET A 103 -10.61 -3.09 17.63
C MET A 103 -10.15 -1.63 17.81
N LYS A 104 -9.64 -1.26 18.99
CA LYS A 104 -9.14 0.09 19.28
C LYS A 104 -7.75 0.32 18.67
N GLU A 105 -6.84 -0.65 18.84
CA GLU A 105 -5.53 -0.65 18.18
C GLU A 105 -5.66 -0.64 16.65
N LYS A 106 -6.65 -1.37 16.11
CA LYS A 106 -7.00 -1.36 14.68
C LYS A 106 -7.46 0.01 14.18
N LYS A 107 -7.99 0.92 15.02
CA LYS A 107 -8.47 2.22 14.56
C LYS A 107 -7.37 3.29 14.59
N GLU A 108 -6.72 3.49 15.74
CA GLU A 108 -5.73 4.56 15.91
C GLU A 108 -4.35 4.19 15.35
N ARG A 109 -3.87 2.97 15.64
CA ARG A 109 -2.55 2.51 15.19
C ARG A 109 -2.55 2.19 13.71
N ALA A 110 -3.64 1.62 13.17
CA ALA A 110 -3.69 1.29 11.75
C ALA A 110 -3.62 2.54 10.85
N HIS A 111 -4.21 3.67 11.25
CA HIS A 111 -4.07 4.89 10.48
C HIS A 111 -2.60 5.32 10.36
N LYS A 112 -1.87 5.36 11.49
CA LYS A 112 -0.43 5.67 11.50
C LYS A 112 0.39 4.68 10.65
N LEU A 113 0.14 3.38 10.83
CA LEU A 113 0.87 2.32 10.10
C LEU A 113 0.57 2.34 8.60
N ILE A 114 -0.68 2.55 8.20
CA ILE A 114 -1.07 2.68 6.79
C ILE A 114 -0.43 3.93 6.19
N SER A 115 -0.41 5.05 6.90
CA SER A 115 0.23 6.29 6.43
C SER A 115 1.74 6.11 6.22
N LYS A 116 2.42 5.36 7.08
CA LYS A 116 3.84 5.01 6.88
C LYS A 116 4.03 4.00 5.75
N GLY A 117 3.16 2.98 5.65
CA GLY A 117 3.14 2.06 4.51
C GLY A 117 2.91 2.75 3.17
N ALA A 118 2.16 3.85 3.15
CA ALA A 118 1.95 4.65 1.94
C ALA A 118 3.24 5.30 1.40
N LEU A 119 4.27 5.49 2.25
CA LEU A 119 5.59 5.96 1.80
C LEU A 119 6.28 4.92 0.91
N ILE A 120 6.14 3.63 1.23
CA ILE A 120 6.66 2.52 0.40
C ILE A 120 5.92 2.41 -0.92
N GLU A 121 4.61 2.63 -0.91
CA GLU A 121 3.83 2.71 -2.14
C GLU A 121 4.27 3.90 -2.99
N LYS A 122 4.49 5.07 -2.38
CA LYS A 122 4.98 6.27 -3.07
C LYS A 122 6.38 6.05 -3.69
N ALA A 123 7.27 5.33 -3.01
CA ALA A 123 8.56 4.92 -3.57
C ALA A 123 8.44 3.81 -4.65
N GLY A 124 7.24 3.29 -4.90
CA GLY A 124 6.98 2.24 -5.87
C GLY A 124 7.50 0.87 -5.44
N LEU A 125 7.58 0.60 -4.13
CA LEU A 125 8.18 -0.61 -3.55
C LEU A 125 7.14 -1.58 -2.98
N LEU A 126 5.84 -1.35 -3.18
CA LEU A 126 4.77 -2.17 -2.60
C LEU A 126 4.79 -3.64 -3.06
N LYS A 127 5.46 -3.93 -4.19
CA LYS A 127 5.61 -5.27 -4.76
C LYS A 127 6.92 -5.95 -4.37
N GLU A 128 7.81 -5.26 -3.67
CA GLU A 128 9.12 -5.81 -3.30
C GLU A 128 9.00 -6.95 -2.29
N ASN A 129 10.03 -7.80 -2.27
CA ASN A 129 10.11 -8.87 -1.30
C ASN A 129 10.18 -8.28 0.13
N LYS A 130 9.23 -8.68 0.98
CA LYS A 130 9.12 -8.19 2.37
C LYS A 130 10.36 -8.47 3.21
N ALA A 131 11.06 -9.59 2.96
CA ALA A 131 12.30 -9.88 3.66
C ALA A 131 13.41 -8.92 3.20
N ILE A 132 13.50 -8.60 1.91
CA ILE A 132 14.46 -7.60 1.44
C ILE A 132 14.14 -6.23 2.05
N LEU A 133 12.87 -5.81 2.04
CA LEU A 133 12.44 -4.56 2.68
C LEU A 133 12.72 -4.55 4.20
N GLY A 134 12.45 -5.66 4.89
CA GLY A 134 12.72 -5.77 6.32
C GLY A 134 14.22 -5.66 6.64
N GLY A 135 15.06 -6.31 5.83
CA GLY A 135 16.52 -6.16 5.95
C GLY A 135 16.98 -4.74 5.68
N TYR A 136 16.41 -4.08 4.66
CA TYR A 136 16.68 -2.68 4.36
C TYR A 136 16.26 -1.76 5.51
N PHE A 137 15.08 -1.96 6.11
CA PHE A 137 14.65 -1.15 7.26
C PHE A 137 15.58 -1.29 8.46
N LEU A 138 16.16 -2.48 8.70
CA LEU A 138 17.13 -2.67 9.76
C LEU A 138 18.45 -1.93 9.50
N GLU A 139 18.85 -1.81 8.23
CA GLU A 139 20.08 -1.07 7.88
C GLU A 139 19.97 0.43 8.06
N PHE A 140 18.76 0.98 8.15
CA PHE A 140 18.55 2.40 8.42
C PHE A 140 19.28 2.84 9.70
N HIS A 141 19.41 1.97 10.69
CA HIS A 141 20.12 2.26 11.94
C HIS A 141 21.64 2.46 11.77
N ASN A 142 22.19 2.10 10.61
CA ASN A 142 23.60 2.31 10.29
C ASN A 142 23.84 3.64 9.58
N CYS A 143 22.79 4.41 9.28
CA CYS A 143 22.92 5.67 8.58
C CYS A 143 23.47 6.77 9.50
N ASN A 144 24.43 7.55 8.99
CA ASN A 144 24.97 8.69 9.70
C ASN A 144 24.15 9.98 9.44
N ASN A 145 24.44 11.06 10.18
CA ASN A 145 23.71 12.32 10.07
C ASN A 145 23.72 12.94 8.67
N TYR A 146 24.82 12.78 7.91
CA TYR A 146 24.89 13.27 6.54
C TYR A 146 23.93 12.51 5.63
N GLU A 147 23.84 11.19 5.77
CA GLU A 147 22.87 10.38 5.03
C GLU A 147 21.43 10.73 5.40
N LEU A 148 21.14 10.91 6.70
CA LEU A 148 19.82 11.31 7.17
C LEU A 148 19.38 12.65 6.58
N GLN A 149 20.28 13.64 6.57
CA GLN A 149 20.04 14.95 5.97
C GLN A 149 19.78 14.83 4.46
N ARG A 150 20.59 14.03 3.74
CA ARG A 150 20.38 13.75 2.32
C ARG A 150 19.01 13.12 2.06
N PHE A 151 18.59 12.15 2.88
CA PHE A 151 17.27 11.54 2.74
C PHE A 151 16.15 12.55 2.98
N TYR A 152 16.28 13.42 3.98
CA TYR A 152 15.32 14.49 4.24
C TYR A 152 15.12 15.39 3.01
N GLU A 153 16.21 15.84 2.38
CA GLU A 153 16.19 16.68 1.18
C GLU A 153 15.51 15.98 -0.01
N ILE A 154 15.87 14.73 -0.27
CA ILE A 154 15.23 13.90 -1.31
C ILE A 154 13.72 13.78 -1.05
N GLY A 155 13.34 13.50 0.20
CA GLY A 155 11.95 13.37 0.62
C GLY A 155 11.14 14.65 0.40
N ILE A 156 11.70 15.80 0.76
CA ILE A 156 11.07 17.12 0.52
C ILE A 156 10.82 17.33 -0.97
N VAL A 157 11.83 17.11 -1.81
CA VAL A 157 11.72 17.30 -3.26
C VAL A 157 10.58 16.44 -3.81
N GLU A 158 10.50 15.18 -3.38
CA GLU A 158 9.45 14.26 -3.82
C GLU A 158 8.06 14.65 -3.27
N PHE A 159 7.95 15.26 -2.09
CA PHE A 159 6.67 15.80 -1.63
C PHE A 159 6.23 17.05 -2.40
N LYS A 160 7.17 17.91 -2.81
CA LYS A 160 6.87 19.12 -3.58
C LYS A 160 6.35 18.83 -4.99
N LYS A 161 6.84 17.79 -5.66
CA LYS A 161 6.37 17.38 -7.01
C LYS A 161 4.87 17.09 -7.11
N HIS A 162 4.23 16.74 -5.99
CA HIS A 162 2.80 16.37 -5.95
C HIS A 162 1.91 17.44 -5.31
N LYS A 163 2.43 18.66 -5.10
CA LYS A 163 1.66 19.81 -4.61
C LYS A 163 1.10 20.73 -5.72
N ASN A 164 1.35 20.39 -6.99
CA ASN A 164 0.82 21.10 -8.15
C ASN A 164 -0.26 20.27 -8.85
#